data_AF-A0A8C5AKR2-F1
#
_entry.id   AF-A0A8C5AKR2-F1
#
_cell.length_a   1.000
_cell.length_b   1.000
_cell.length_c   1.000
_cell.angle_alpha   90.00
_cell.angle_beta   90.00
_cell.angle_gamma   90.00
#
_symmetry.space_group_name_H-M   'P 1'
#
loop_
_entity.id
_entity.type
_entity.pdbx_description
1 polymer ?
#
loop_
_entity_poly.entity_id
_entity_poly.type
_entity_poly.pdbx_seq_one_letter_code
_entity_poly.pdbx_strand_id
1 'polypeptide(L)'
;MADSQTTRVPEPDEALEVTQNGVGSEDRPDPPGPAPGPRRKLILHIDLNNTILVSDAVTGQGTLAALDGFLSTVTWGKMNQKGKWEWLSDAASLIPPCEGAISYYSQFGRLPGFTSGPGCRFRGILDEHLDLLRWPEGITADKELSVKGEDGRLYHWILPSFFQLLRDLVSREDDFCLLFRTFGSDLPRVLSAVSRTLTQGAHPLFPDLPDLKLSVNQTPGKIRCSKREVVLTRGEDRVSSLNGPRDLYQYLGAGSGLGGFQDNFDWWSKHSCSLMGGKPLWVDPFDPSVQHIFFDDNIRQNDKETIVHPMVFLEGGGEAVRTASTCELYDVCLVQNDLLKAISDPGYFSQRIAICQENYEKNVQQGATS
;
A
#
# COMPACT_ATOMS: atom_id res chain seq x y z
N MET A 1 20.29 75.61 -0.50
CA MET A 1 20.46 76.95 0.08
C MET A 1 19.12 77.37 0.64
N ALA A 2 19.09 77.81 1.92
CA ALA A 2 18.13 78.72 2.57
C ALA A 2 16.62 78.38 2.45
N ASP A 3 15.97 77.97 3.55
CA ASP A 3 15.26 78.83 4.54
C ASP A 3 13.92 79.39 4.01
N SER A 4 12.88 79.65 4.79
CA SER A 4 12.49 79.36 6.17
C SER A 4 11.02 79.82 6.30
N GLN A 5 10.25 79.07 7.08
CA GLN A 5 9.26 79.52 8.07
C GLN A 5 8.23 80.63 7.75
N THR A 6 6.96 80.37 8.09
CA THR A 6 6.21 81.27 9.00
C THR A 6 5.14 80.48 9.78
N THR A 7 5.04 80.85 11.06
CA THR A 7 4.28 80.25 12.17
C THR A 7 2.88 80.85 12.42
N ARG A 8 1.96 79.97 12.82
CA ARG A 8 0.88 80.02 13.86
C ARG A 8 0.12 81.31 14.19
N VAL A 9 -1.20 81.18 14.41
CA VAL A 9 -1.95 81.52 15.67
C VAL A 9 -3.34 80.81 15.72
N PRO A 10 -4.10 80.73 16.86
CA PRO A 10 -4.70 79.48 17.36
C PRO A 10 -6.18 79.55 17.88
N GLU A 11 -6.62 78.44 18.51
CA GLU A 11 -7.69 78.24 19.53
C GLU A 11 -9.19 78.12 19.13
N PRO A 12 -10.11 77.56 19.97
CA PRO A 12 -9.97 76.86 21.30
C PRO A 12 -10.79 75.54 21.50
N ASP A 13 -10.52 74.85 22.64
CA ASP A 13 -11.30 74.01 23.60
C ASP A 13 -12.72 73.45 23.26
N GLU A 14 -13.22 72.31 23.76
CA GLU A 14 -13.26 71.67 25.09
C GLU A 14 -13.85 70.23 24.89
N ALA A 15 -13.33 69.10 25.42
CA ALA A 15 -13.59 68.45 26.72
C ALA A 15 -13.94 66.95 26.49
N LEU A 16 -13.20 66.01 27.08
CA LEU A 16 -13.50 64.58 27.13
C LEU A 16 -13.31 64.08 28.57
N GLU A 17 -14.35 63.43 29.10
CA GLU A 17 -14.43 62.87 30.45
C GLU A 17 -13.68 61.54 30.62
N VAL A 18 -13.30 61.32 31.87
CA VAL A 18 -12.50 60.24 32.46
C VAL A 18 -13.35 59.01 32.79
N THR A 19 -12.80 57.79 32.67
CA THR A 19 -12.74 56.79 33.77
C THR A 19 -11.94 55.53 33.39
N GLN A 20 -11.05 55.12 34.30
CA GLN A 20 -10.36 53.83 34.36
C GLN A 20 -11.14 52.85 35.26
N ASN A 21 -11.01 51.54 34.95
CA ASN A 21 -10.94 50.34 35.82
C ASN A 21 -11.46 49.15 34.96
N GLY A 22 -10.78 48.04 34.69
CA GLY A 22 -9.74 47.32 35.41
C GLY A 22 -10.28 45.98 35.93
N VAL A 23 -10.42 44.96 35.08
CA VAL A 23 -10.43 43.53 35.46
C VAL A 23 -9.83 42.71 34.31
N GLY A 24 -8.72 42.01 34.60
CA GLY A 24 -8.06 41.12 33.65
C GLY A 24 -8.86 39.85 33.40
N SER A 25 -8.98 39.48 32.13
CA SER A 25 -9.37 38.14 31.71
C SER A 25 -8.11 37.30 31.59
N GLU A 26 -7.92 36.37 32.52
CA GLU A 26 -6.93 35.31 32.40
C GLU A 26 -7.14 34.53 31.09
N ASP A 27 -6.07 34.40 30.30
CA ASP A 27 -5.97 33.43 29.21
C ASP A 27 -6.21 32.03 29.78
N ARG A 28 -7.43 31.52 29.62
CA ARG A 28 -7.68 30.09 29.79
C ARG A 28 -7.17 29.40 28.54
N PRO A 29 -6.24 28.43 28.65
CA PRO A 29 -5.92 27.58 27.51
C PRO A 29 -7.21 26.88 27.09
N ASP A 30 -7.44 26.83 25.78
CA ASP A 30 -8.51 26.02 25.21
C ASP A 30 -8.47 24.62 25.83
N PRO A 31 -9.64 24.03 26.17
CA PRO A 31 -9.66 22.68 26.68
C PRO A 31 -8.90 21.79 25.69
N PRO A 32 -8.02 20.89 26.17
CA PRO A 32 -7.38 19.94 25.29
C PRO A 32 -8.48 19.26 24.48
N GLY A 33 -8.35 19.30 23.16
CA GLY A 33 -9.21 18.54 22.27
C GLY A 33 -9.29 17.09 22.76
N PRO A 34 -10.38 16.37 22.46
CA PRO A 34 -10.54 14.99 22.93
C PRO A 34 -9.26 14.22 22.66
N ALA A 35 -8.70 13.61 23.72
CA ALA A 35 -7.50 12.80 23.59
C ALA A 35 -7.71 11.81 22.44
N PRO A 36 -6.74 11.66 21.51
CA PRO A 36 -6.89 10.73 20.40
C PRO A 36 -7.26 9.37 20.99
N GLY A 37 -8.40 8.82 20.54
CA GLY A 37 -8.85 7.51 20.97
C GLY A 37 -7.77 6.44 20.72
N PRO A 38 -7.87 5.27 21.35
CA PRO A 38 -6.92 4.19 21.12
C PRO A 38 -6.80 3.90 19.62
N ARG A 39 -5.57 3.85 19.11
CA ARG A 39 -5.29 3.63 17.70
C ARG A 39 -5.71 2.20 17.32
N ARG A 40 -6.46 2.06 16.22
CA ARG A 40 -6.87 0.73 15.70
C ARG A 40 -5.64 -0.11 15.39
N LYS A 41 -5.72 -1.40 15.71
CA LYS A 41 -4.76 -2.40 15.27
C LYS A 41 -4.80 -2.52 13.74
N LEU A 42 -3.62 -2.57 13.12
CA LEU A 42 -3.48 -2.70 11.67
C LEU A 42 -3.34 -4.16 11.25
N ILE A 43 -4.20 -4.62 10.34
CA ILE A 43 -4.02 -5.89 9.64
C ILE A 43 -3.60 -5.60 8.20
N LEU A 44 -2.31 -5.73 7.95
CA LEU A 44 -1.69 -5.40 6.67
C LEU A 44 -1.64 -6.65 5.79
N HIS A 45 -2.43 -6.68 4.73
CA HIS A 45 -2.41 -7.70 3.70
C HIS A 45 -1.46 -7.25 2.59
N ILE A 46 -0.34 -7.93 2.42
CA ILE A 46 0.72 -7.52 1.48
C ILE A 46 0.82 -8.57 0.37
N ASP A 47 0.44 -8.21 -0.86
CA ASP A 47 0.78 -9.06 -2.00
C ASP A 47 2.30 -9.19 -2.18
N LEU A 48 2.74 -10.22 -2.92
CA LEU A 48 4.16 -10.45 -3.16
C LEU A 48 4.65 -9.80 -4.46
N ASN A 49 4.16 -10.24 -5.61
CA ASN A 49 4.76 -9.91 -6.91
C ASN A 49 4.43 -8.48 -7.31
N ASN A 50 5.41 -7.73 -7.80
CA ASN A 50 5.34 -6.28 -8.06
C ASN A 50 4.88 -5.42 -6.86
N THR A 51 4.78 -6.01 -5.67
CA THR A 51 4.44 -5.33 -4.42
C THR A 51 5.67 -5.23 -3.52
N ILE A 52 6.20 -6.37 -3.08
CA ILE A 52 7.48 -6.44 -2.34
C ILE A 52 8.54 -7.30 -3.03
N LEU A 53 8.19 -8.01 -4.11
CA LEU A 53 9.10 -8.79 -4.94
C LEU A 53 9.12 -8.22 -6.36
N VAL A 54 10.31 -8.00 -6.91
CA VAL A 54 10.49 -7.63 -8.32
C VAL A 54 10.88 -8.88 -9.10
N SER A 55 9.94 -9.80 -9.21
CA SER A 55 10.04 -11.04 -9.96
C SER A 55 8.64 -11.64 -10.09
N ASP A 56 8.42 -12.47 -11.10
CA ASP A 56 7.18 -13.22 -11.22
C ASP A 56 7.49 -14.71 -11.43
N ALA A 57 7.39 -15.49 -10.35
CA ALA A 57 7.62 -16.94 -10.41
C ALA A 57 6.54 -17.68 -11.22
N VAL A 58 5.33 -17.12 -11.35
CA VAL A 58 4.24 -17.75 -12.11
C VAL A 58 4.54 -17.67 -13.59
N THR A 59 5.09 -16.55 -14.06
CA THR A 59 5.43 -16.37 -15.47
C THR A 59 6.91 -16.54 -15.78
N GLY A 60 7.72 -16.88 -14.77
CA GLY A 60 9.15 -17.15 -14.89
C GLY A 60 10.01 -15.91 -15.19
N GLN A 61 9.49 -14.71 -14.92
CA GLN A 61 10.23 -13.46 -15.16
C GLN A 61 11.19 -13.18 -14.00
N GLY A 62 12.46 -12.94 -14.34
CA GLY A 62 13.45 -12.40 -13.41
C GLY A 62 13.25 -10.90 -13.21
N THR A 63 14.15 -10.29 -12.44
CA THR A 63 14.00 -8.90 -11.99
C THR A 63 13.95 -7.89 -13.12
N LEU A 64 14.80 -8.05 -14.14
CA LEU A 64 14.81 -7.12 -15.26
C LEU A 64 13.53 -7.26 -16.08
N ALA A 65 13.14 -8.50 -16.42
CA ALA A 65 11.93 -8.73 -17.22
C ALA A 65 10.64 -8.34 -16.49
N ALA A 66 10.59 -8.52 -15.16
CA ALA A 66 9.45 -8.12 -14.34
C ALA A 66 9.28 -6.59 -14.31
N LEU A 67 10.36 -5.85 -14.04
CA LEU A 67 10.32 -4.38 -14.00
C LEU A 67 10.09 -3.76 -15.38
N ASP A 68 10.71 -4.31 -16.44
CA ASP A 68 10.47 -3.91 -17.83
C ASP A 68 9.01 -4.16 -18.24
N GLY A 69 8.44 -5.29 -17.84
CA GLY A 69 7.03 -5.62 -18.03
C GLY A 69 6.11 -4.67 -17.26
N PHE A 70 6.41 -4.36 -16.01
CA PHE A 70 5.67 -3.41 -15.19
C PHE A 70 5.60 -2.03 -15.87
N LEU A 71 6.69 -1.54 -16.44
CA LEU A 71 6.68 -0.24 -17.13
C LEU A 71 5.66 -0.16 -18.27
N SER A 72 5.36 -1.27 -18.95
CA SER A 72 4.33 -1.28 -19.99
C SER A 72 2.91 -1.06 -19.43
N THR A 73 2.66 -1.31 -18.15
CA THR A 73 1.35 -1.15 -17.50
C THR A 73 1.12 0.27 -16.97
N VAL A 74 2.21 1.01 -16.73
CA VAL A 74 2.19 2.38 -16.16
C VAL A 74 2.66 3.45 -17.16
N THR A 75 2.74 3.12 -18.45
CA THR A 75 3.08 4.06 -19.52
C THR A 75 1.93 4.17 -20.51
N TRP A 76 1.63 5.40 -20.93
CA TRP A 76 0.33 5.74 -21.49
C TRP A 76 0.43 6.32 -22.90
N GLY A 77 -0.50 5.91 -23.75
CA GLY A 77 -0.64 6.41 -25.10
C GLY A 77 -2.05 6.29 -25.63
N LYS A 78 -2.20 6.52 -26.93
CA LYS A 78 -3.46 6.34 -27.66
C LYS A 78 -3.20 5.96 -29.11
N MET A 79 -4.19 5.32 -29.73
CA MET A 79 -4.19 5.11 -31.18
C MET A 79 -4.70 6.38 -31.86
N ASN A 80 -3.92 6.94 -32.78
CA ASN A 80 -4.36 8.07 -33.59
C ASN A 80 -5.34 7.63 -34.69
N GLN A 81 -5.91 8.60 -35.42
CA GLN A 81 -6.88 8.35 -36.50
C GLN A 81 -6.33 7.47 -37.64
N LYS A 82 -5.01 7.34 -37.76
CA LYS A 82 -4.34 6.51 -38.76
C LYS A 82 -3.98 5.11 -38.23
N GLY A 83 -4.44 4.76 -37.03
CA GLY A 83 -4.13 3.49 -36.39
C GLY A 83 -2.67 3.37 -35.96
N LYS A 84 -1.98 4.48 -35.65
CA LYS A 84 -0.62 4.46 -35.09
C LYS A 84 -0.64 4.83 -33.61
N TRP A 85 0.23 4.19 -32.83
CA TRP A 85 0.43 4.51 -31.43
C TRP A 85 1.12 5.87 -31.26
N GLU A 86 0.58 6.69 -30.37
CA GLU A 86 1.15 7.96 -29.93
C GLU A 86 1.26 7.96 -28.40
N TRP A 87 2.48 8.20 -27.91
CA TRP A 87 2.75 8.37 -26.49
C TRP A 87 2.14 9.69 -25.99
N LEU A 88 1.50 9.64 -24.82
CA LEU A 88 0.88 10.80 -24.19
C LEU A 88 1.76 11.43 -23.11
N SER A 89 2.76 10.70 -22.63
CA SER A 89 3.66 11.11 -21.56
C SER A 89 5.01 10.40 -21.73
N ASP A 90 6.09 11.07 -21.32
CA ASP A 90 7.41 10.47 -21.13
C ASP A 90 7.65 10.03 -19.67
N ALA A 91 6.69 10.28 -18.77
CA ALA A 91 6.70 9.83 -17.39
C ALA A 91 5.79 8.60 -17.18
N ALA A 92 6.23 7.68 -16.32
CA ALA A 92 5.42 6.58 -15.81
C ALA A 92 4.46 7.06 -14.72
N SER A 93 3.27 6.48 -14.66
CA SER A 93 2.26 6.80 -13.64
C SER A 93 1.23 5.67 -13.50
N LEU A 94 0.74 5.44 -12.27
CA LEU A 94 -0.32 4.46 -12.02
C LEU A 94 -1.67 4.85 -12.63
N ILE A 95 -1.91 6.15 -12.81
CA ILE A 95 -3.18 6.71 -13.26
C ILE A 95 -2.98 7.27 -14.67
N PRO A 96 -3.95 7.09 -15.59
CA PRO A 96 -3.89 7.69 -16.91
C PRO A 96 -3.75 9.22 -16.83
N PRO A 97 -2.91 9.85 -17.67
CA PRO A 97 -2.70 11.29 -17.65
C PRO A 97 -3.91 12.09 -18.13
N CYS A 98 -4.81 11.47 -18.91
CA CYS A 98 -6.04 12.09 -19.39
C CYS A 98 -7.09 11.03 -19.74
N GLU A 99 -8.35 11.46 -19.92
CA GLU A 99 -9.41 10.60 -20.42
C GLU A 99 -9.06 10.02 -21.79
N GLY A 100 -9.41 8.74 -22.00
CA GLY A 100 -9.12 8.01 -23.23
C GLY A 100 -7.66 7.56 -23.40
N ALA A 101 -6.77 7.86 -22.45
CA ALA A 101 -5.44 7.26 -22.42
C ALA A 101 -5.55 5.75 -22.09
N ILE A 102 -4.76 4.94 -22.79
CA ILE A 102 -4.68 3.49 -22.60
C ILE A 102 -3.23 3.15 -22.28
N SER A 103 -3.00 2.21 -21.36
CA SER A 103 -1.64 1.74 -21.08
C SER A 103 -1.11 0.95 -22.28
N TYR A 104 0.20 0.93 -22.48
CA TYR A 104 0.79 0.13 -23.56
C TYR A 104 0.40 -1.35 -23.44
N TYR A 105 0.44 -1.88 -22.21
CA TYR A 105 0.04 -3.24 -21.90
C TYR A 105 -1.42 -3.53 -22.26
N SER A 106 -2.36 -2.66 -21.91
CA SER A 106 -3.78 -2.89 -22.23
C SER A 106 -4.04 -2.88 -23.74
N GLN A 107 -3.25 -2.11 -24.51
CA GLN A 107 -3.41 -2.02 -25.97
C GLN A 107 -2.76 -3.19 -26.72
N PHE A 108 -1.56 -3.62 -26.31
CA PHE A 108 -0.74 -4.58 -27.06
C PHE A 108 -0.46 -5.89 -26.34
N GLY A 109 -0.90 -6.00 -25.09
CA GLY A 109 -0.59 -7.12 -24.20
C GLY A 109 0.86 -7.09 -23.72
N ARG A 110 1.28 -8.24 -23.19
CA ARG A 110 2.64 -8.43 -22.67
C ARG A 110 3.66 -8.46 -23.82
N LEU A 111 4.70 -7.63 -23.70
CA LEU A 111 5.82 -7.60 -24.64
C LEU A 111 7.14 -7.74 -23.89
N PRO A 112 7.90 -8.83 -24.08
CA PRO A 112 9.26 -8.94 -23.57
C PRO A 112 10.18 -7.87 -24.20
N GLY A 113 11.01 -7.22 -23.39
CA GLY A 113 11.95 -6.21 -23.87
C GLY A 113 11.25 -4.92 -24.32
N PHE A 114 10.22 -4.50 -23.58
CA PHE A 114 9.45 -3.29 -23.84
C PHE A 114 10.35 -2.06 -23.99
N THR A 115 11.27 -1.83 -23.05
CA THR A 115 12.22 -0.71 -23.07
C THR A 115 13.38 -0.90 -24.06
N SER A 116 13.56 -2.09 -24.63
CA SER A 116 14.48 -2.33 -25.74
C SER A 116 13.81 -2.14 -27.10
N GLY A 117 12.48 -1.98 -27.13
CA GLY A 117 11.69 -1.83 -28.34
C GLY A 117 10.79 -0.58 -28.28
N PRO A 118 9.46 -0.73 -28.33
CA PRO A 118 8.52 0.39 -28.49
C PRO A 118 8.54 1.37 -27.30
N GLY A 119 8.93 0.90 -26.11
CA GLY A 119 9.06 1.68 -24.88
C GLY A 119 10.45 2.27 -24.65
N CYS A 120 11.32 2.36 -25.66
CA CYS A 120 12.73 2.76 -25.49
C CYS A 120 12.94 4.09 -24.79
N ARG A 121 11.99 5.02 -24.88
CA ARG A 121 12.01 6.29 -24.15
C ARG A 121 11.98 6.13 -22.62
N PHE A 122 11.41 5.03 -22.12
CA PHE A 122 11.31 4.75 -20.68
C PHE A 122 12.50 3.93 -20.17
N ARG A 123 13.51 3.68 -21.01
CA ARG A 123 14.70 2.90 -20.63
C ARG A 123 15.45 3.53 -19.46
N GLY A 124 15.53 4.86 -19.40
CA GLY A 124 16.14 5.57 -18.28
C GLY A 124 15.46 5.25 -16.93
N ILE A 125 14.13 5.14 -16.91
CA ILE A 125 13.38 4.77 -15.70
C ILE A 125 13.73 3.34 -15.28
N LEU A 126 13.81 2.40 -16.22
CA LEU A 126 14.22 1.03 -15.93
C LEU A 126 15.62 0.97 -15.33
N ASP A 127 16.59 1.60 -15.97
CA ASP A 127 17.99 1.56 -15.55
C ASP A 127 18.17 2.19 -14.15
N GLU A 128 17.55 3.34 -13.90
CA GLU A 128 17.54 4.01 -12.59
C GLU A 128 17.00 3.08 -11.48
N HIS A 129 15.85 2.44 -11.71
CA HIS A 129 15.22 1.60 -10.70
C HIS A 129 15.94 0.26 -10.52
N LEU A 130 16.56 -0.30 -11.56
CA LEU A 130 17.45 -1.45 -11.41
C LEU A 130 18.67 -1.10 -10.56
N ASP A 131 19.27 0.08 -10.77
CA ASP A 131 20.41 0.51 -9.97
C ASP A 131 20.04 0.69 -8.48
N LEU A 132 18.83 1.19 -8.18
CA LEU A 132 18.31 1.25 -6.79
C LEU A 132 18.04 -0.12 -6.17
N LEU A 133 17.70 -1.12 -6.99
CA LEU A 133 17.46 -2.51 -6.54
C LEU A 133 18.74 -3.31 -6.31
N ARG A 134 19.91 -2.77 -6.66
CA ARG A 134 21.19 -3.49 -6.61
C ARG A 134 21.48 -4.01 -5.21
N TRP A 135 21.83 -5.29 -5.14
CA TRP A 135 22.43 -5.84 -3.94
C TRP A 135 23.76 -5.12 -3.65
N PRO A 136 24.12 -4.85 -2.38
CA PRO A 136 25.31 -4.07 -2.06
C PRO A 136 26.59 -4.65 -2.65
N GLU A 137 27.42 -3.78 -3.22
CA GLU A 137 28.69 -4.18 -3.83
C GLU A 137 29.65 -4.75 -2.76
N GLY A 138 30.40 -5.79 -3.12
CA GLY A 138 31.33 -6.48 -2.22
C GLY A 138 30.67 -7.43 -1.22
N ILE A 139 29.33 -7.46 -1.12
CA ILE A 139 28.61 -8.43 -0.29
C ILE A 139 28.30 -9.69 -1.09
N THR A 140 28.59 -10.85 -0.49
CA THR A 140 28.31 -12.15 -1.13
C THR A 140 26.81 -12.34 -1.32
N ALA A 141 26.42 -12.99 -2.42
CA ALA A 141 25.03 -13.32 -2.68
C ALA A 141 24.42 -14.17 -1.57
N ASP A 142 23.27 -13.75 -1.05
CA ASP A 142 22.44 -14.57 -0.17
C ASP A 142 21.34 -15.27 -0.98
N LYS A 143 21.22 -16.59 -0.82
CA LYS A 143 20.30 -17.42 -1.62
C LYS A 143 18.82 -17.09 -1.40
N GLU A 144 18.47 -16.53 -0.25
CA GLU A 144 17.10 -16.20 0.12
C GLU A 144 16.81 -14.71 -0.03
N LEU A 145 17.78 -13.83 0.16
CA LEU A 145 17.57 -12.37 0.15
C LEU A 145 17.99 -11.68 -1.14
N SER A 146 18.74 -12.36 -2.00
CA SER A 146 19.20 -11.81 -3.27
C SER A 146 18.77 -12.69 -4.46
N VAL A 147 18.72 -12.07 -5.64
CA VAL A 147 18.40 -12.73 -6.90
C VAL A 147 19.32 -12.23 -8.00
N LYS A 148 19.82 -13.14 -8.84
CA LYS A 148 20.63 -12.78 -10.00
C LYS A 148 19.70 -12.46 -11.16
N GLY A 149 19.77 -11.23 -11.66
CA GLY A 149 19.00 -10.79 -12.82
C GLY A 149 19.54 -11.34 -14.13
N GLU A 150 18.77 -11.14 -15.18
CA GLU A 150 19.05 -11.59 -16.55
C GLU A 150 20.32 -10.95 -17.14
N ASP A 151 20.68 -9.76 -16.66
CA ASP A 151 21.92 -9.05 -16.99
C ASP A 151 23.14 -9.54 -16.17
N GLY A 152 22.96 -10.57 -15.34
CA GLY A 152 23.98 -11.15 -14.49
C GLY A 152 24.31 -10.35 -13.23
N ARG A 153 23.65 -9.21 -13.01
CA ARG A 153 23.78 -8.39 -11.79
C ARG A 153 22.98 -9.03 -10.64
N LEU A 154 23.30 -8.63 -9.42
CA LEU A 154 22.65 -9.11 -8.21
C LEU A 154 21.71 -8.03 -7.67
N TYR A 155 20.49 -8.42 -7.34
CA TYR A 155 19.42 -7.53 -6.86
C TYR A 155 18.87 -8.01 -5.52
N HIS A 156 18.30 -7.09 -4.75
CA HIS A 156 17.45 -7.43 -3.60
C HIS A 156 16.24 -8.24 -4.09
N TRP A 157 15.99 -9.41 -3.47
CA TRP A 157 14.83 -10.21 -3.83
C TRP A 157 13.54 -9.67 -3.19
N ILE A 158 13.63 -9.23 -1.93
CA ILE A 158 12.58 -8.49 -1.22
C ILE A 158 12.98 -7.03 -1.18
N LEU A 159 12.06 -6.12 -1.50
CA LEU A 159 12.31 -4.68 -1.53
C LEU A 159 12.83 -4.16 -0.18
N PRO A 160 13.88 -3.32 -0.16
CA PRO A 160 14.35 -2.67 1.06
C PRO A 160 13.27 -1.86 1.80
N SER A 161 12.35 -1.22 1.09
CA SER A 161 11.23 -0.47 1.68
C SER A 161 10.27 -1.33 2.52
N PHE A 162 10.16 -2.63 2.25
CA PHE A 162 9.41 -3.55 3.10
C PHE A 162 10.06 -3.72 4.48
N PHE A 163 11.39 -3.83 4.52
CA PHE A 163 12.11 -3.91 5.80
C PHE A 163 12.07 -2.58 6.55
N GLN A 164 12.11 -1.46 5.83
CA GLN A 164 11.91 -0.14 6.42
C GLN A 164 10.50 0.00 7.03
N LEU A 165 9.46 -0.50 6.36
CA LEU A 165 8.10 -0.55 6.92
C LEU A 165 8.06 -1.24 8.29
N LEU A 166 8.77 -2.37 8.47
CA LEU A 166 8.79 -3.07 9.76
C LEU A 166 9.42 -2.21 10.87
N ARG A 167 10.51 -1.48 10.55
CA ARG A 167 11.14 -0.54 11.50
C ARG A 167 10.17 0.58 11.85
N ASP A 168 9.51 1.16 10.86
CA ASP A 168 8.59 2.27 11.04
C ASP A 168 7.40 1.86 11.93
N LEU A 169 6.76 0.73 11.66
CA LEU A 169 5.64 0.21 12.45
C LEU A 169 6.02 0.01 13.93
N VAL A 170 7.18 -0.59 14.20
CA VAL A 170 7.66 -0.80 15.57
C VAL A 170 8.05 0.53 16.24
N SER A 171 8.71 1.44 15.51
CA SER A 171 9.11 2.74 16.04
C SER A 171 7.94 3.65 16.40
N ARG A 172 6.80 3.48 15.72
CA ARG A 172 5.54 4.20 15.99
C ARG A 172 4.69 3.50 17.05
N GLU A 173 5.17 2.38 17.60
CA GLU A 173 4.43 1.54 18.56
C GLU A 173 3.04 1.13 18.04
N ASP A 174 2.92 0.92 16.72
CA ASP A 174 1.67 0.47 16.12
C ASP A 174 1.40 -0.99 16.55
N ASP A 175 0.17 -1.32 16.98
CA ASP A 175 -0.27 -2.72 17.07
C ASP A 175 -0.61 -3.21 15.67
N PHE A 176 0.08 -4.26 15.20
CA PHE A 176 -0.12 -4.75 13.84
C PHE A 176 0.04 -6.28 13.67
N CYS A 177 -0.55 -6.77 12.60
CA CYS A 177 -0.34 -8.09 12.03
C CYS A 177 -0.08 -7.92 10.53
N LEU A 178 0.97 -8.57 10.01
CA LEU A 178 1.28 -8.56 8.58
C LEU A 178 1.04 -9.93 7.98
N LEU A 179 0.18 -9.98 6.97
CA LEU A 179 -0.23 -11.17 6.26
C LEU A 179 0.21 -11.07 4.80
N PHE A 180 1.24 -11.83 4.43
CA PHE A 180 1.57 -12.00 3.02
C PHE A 180 0.43 -12.73 2.30
N ARG A 181 0.07 -12.23 1.12
CA ARG A 181 -0.97 -12.78 0.25
C ARG A 181 -0.34 -13.10 -1.09
N THR A 182 -0.66 -14.23 -1.70
CA THR A 182 -0.14 -14.54 -3.04
C THR A 182 -0.96 -15.65 -3.67
N PHE A 183 -1.17 -15.56 -4.99
CA PHE A 183 -1.63 -16.70 -5.77
C PHE A 183 -0.51 -17.69 -6.11
N GLY A 184 0.75 -17.24 -6.05
CA GLY A 184 1.93 -17.99 -6.47
C GLY A 184 2.47 -18.95 -5.41
N SER A 185 3.70 -19.40 -5.61
CA SER A 185 4.39 -20.39 -4.77
C SER A 185 5.51 -19.80 -3.89
N ASP A 186 5.74 -18.48 -3.94
CA ASP A 186 6.87 -17.83 -3.27
C ASP A 186 6.72 -17.69 -1.74
N LEU A 187 5.52 -17.87 -1.21
CA LEU A 187 5.21 -17.63 0.21
C LEU A 187 6.16 -18.35 1.20
N PRO A 188 6.49 -19.66 1.05
CA PRO A 188 7.40 -20.32 1.98
C PRO A 188 8.80 -19.69 1.98
N ARG A 189 9.30 -19.26 0.82
CA ARG A 189 10.61 -18.62 0.69
C ARG A 189 10.60 -17.22 1.31
N VAL A 190 9.53 -16.45 1.11
CA VAL A 190 9.37 -15.13 1.75
C VAL A 190 9.36 -15.27 3.28
N LEU A 191 8.56 -16.20 3.82
CA LEU A 191 8.50 -16.42 5.27
C LEU A 191 9.86 -16.84 5.85
N SER A 192 10.62 -17.68 5.13
CA SER A 192 11.99 -18.06 5.52
C SER A 192 12.96 -16.87 5.51
N ALA A 193 12.98 -16.11 4.41
CA ALA A 193 13.87 -14.96 4.23
C ALA A 193 13.61 -13.87 5.29
N VAL A 194 12.34 -13.58 5.56
CA VAL A 194 11.95 -12.58 6.58
C VAL A 194 12.25 -13.09 7.99
N SER A 195 11.99 -14.36 8.30
CA SER A 195 12.36 -14.98 9.58
C SER A 195 13.87 -14.90 9.84
N ARG A 196 14.70 -15.27 8.86
CA ARG A 196 16.16 -15.16 8.96
C ARG A 196 16.61 -13.72 9.17
N THR A 197 16.00 -12.77 8.47
CA THR A 197 16.32 -11.35 8.63
C THR A 197 15.99 -10.86 10.06
N LEU A 198 14.80 -11.19 10.56
CA LEU A 198 14.32 -10.79 11.89
C LEU A 198 14.95 -11.56 13.07
N THR A 199 15.66 -12.66 12.82
CA THR A 199 16.27 -13.45 13.91
C THR A 199 17.80 -13.43 13.88
N GLN A 200 18.40 -13.25 12.71
CA GLN A 200 19.86 -13.36 12.51
C GLN A 200 20.48 -12.05 11.99
N GLY A 201 19.69 -11.03 11.63
CA GLY A 201 20.21 -9.81 11.03
C GLY A 201 20.82 -10.07 9.64
N ALA A 202 20.28 -11.06 8.92
CA ALA A 202 20.88 -11.57 7.69
C ALA A 202 20.89 -10.57 6.52
N HIS A 203 20.10 -9.49 6.57
CA HIS A 203 20.03 -8.51 5.50
C HIS A 203 21.10 -7.41 5.68
N PRO A 204 21.96 -7.14 4.67
CA PRO A 204 23.12 -6.25 4.82
C PRO A 204 22.76 -4.79 5.13
N LEU A 205 21.61 -4.32 4.62
CA LEU A 205 21.12 -2.96 4.89
C LEU A 205 20.31 -2.84 6.19
N PHE A 206 19.93 -3.96 6.80
CA PHE A 206 19.06 -3.98 7.98
C PHE A 206 19.56 -5.00 9.02
N PRO A 207 20.82 -4.86 9.49
CA PRO A 207 21.40 -5.80 10.45
C PRO A 207 20.76 -5.72 11.84
N ASP A 208 20.06 -4.62 12.13
CA ASP A 208 19.40 -4.30 13.40
C ASP A 208 17.98 -4.86 13.53
N LEU A 209 17.43 -5.47 12.48
CA LEU A 209 16.07 -6.03 12.51
C LEU A 209 15.80 -7.06 13.62
N PRO A 210 16.77 -7.84 14.13
CA PRO A 210 16.57 -8.66 15.33
C PRO A 210 16.13 -7.90 16.57
N ASP A 211 16.47 -6.62 16.68
CA ASP A 211 16.11 -5.79 17.83
C ASP A 211 14.61 -5.45 17.87
N LEU A 212 13.90 -5.59 16.74
CA LEU A 212 12.46 -5.37 16.64
C LEU A 212 11.64 -6.45 17.35
N LYS A 213 12.23 -7.63 17.62
CA LYS A 213 11.58 -8.77 18.31
C LYS A 213 10.24 -9.21 17.70
N LEU A 214 10.09 -9.03 16.38
CA LEU A 214 8.92 -9.48 15.65
C LEU A 214 8.97 -11.00 15.43
N SER A 215 7.83 -11.67 15.60
CA SER A 215 7.69 -13.10 15.34
C SER A 215 7.21 -13.36 13.90
N VAL A 216 7.66 -14.46 13.31
CA VAL A 216 7.22 -14.92 11.99
C VAL A 216 6.63 -16.31 12.11
N ASN A 217 5.35 -16.48 11.78
CA ASN A 217 4.74 -17.79 11.58
C ASN A 217 5.16 -18.33 10.21
N GLN A 218 6.14 -19.23 10.21
CA GLN A 218 6.67 -19.83 8.99
C GLN A 218 5.79 -20.94 8.41
N THR A 219 4.67 -21.31 9.05
CA THR A 219 3.70 -22.27 8.49
C THR A 219 2.78 -21.56 7.49
N PRO A 220 2.93 -21.81 6.17
CA PRO A 220 2.12 -21.13 5.16
C PRO A 220 0.65 -21.55 5.30
N GLY A 221 -0.24 -20.57 5.40
CA GLY A 221 -1.68 -20.81 5.32
C GLY A 221 -2.17 -20.91 3.87
N LYS A 222 -3.43 -21.32 3.71
CA LYS A 222 -4.12 -21.38 2.43
C LYS A 222 -5.51 -20.77 2.56
N ILE A 223 -5.91 -19.95 1.60
CA ILE A 223 -7.31 -19.53 1.42
C ILE A 223 -7.84 -20.21 0.17
N ARG A 224 -8.95 -20.93 0.31
CA ARG A 224 -9.60 -21.68 -0.76
C ARG A 224 -11.06 -21.27 -0.86
N CYS A 225 -11.38 -20.61 -1.98
CA CYS A 225 -12.74 -20.21 -2.33
C CYS A 225 -13.48 -21.34 -3.07
N SER A 226 -14.79 -21.40 -2.84
CA SER A 226 -15.73 -22.27 -3.55
C SER A 226 -17.06 -21.51 -3.74
N LYS A 227 -18.02 -22.12 -4.45
CA LYS A 227 -19.36 -21.53 -4.59
C LYS A 227 -20.13 -21.44 -3.27
N ARG A 228 -19.72 -22.20 -2.24
CA ARG A 228 -20.45 -22.34 -0.97
C ARG A 228 -19.79 -21.56 0.17
N GLU A 229 -18.47 -21.57 0.20
CA GLU A 229 -17.70 -21.04 1.33
C GLU A 229 -16.31 -20.60 0.88
N VAL A 230 -15.72 -19.71 1.66
CA VAL A 230 -14.28 -19.48 1.71
C VAL A 230 -13.72 -20.20 2.92
N VAL A 231 -12.62 -20.91 2.72
CA VAL A 231 -11.93 -21.69 3.75
C VAL A 231 -10.53 -21.17 3.94
N LEU A 232 -10.18 -20.87 5.19
CA LEU A 232 -8.81 -20.60 5.61
C LEU A 232 -8.27 -21.83 6.36
N THR A 233 -7.09 -22.30 6.00
CA THR A 233 -6.36 -23.33 6.75
C THR A 233 -4.92 -22.92 7.04
N ARG A 234 -4.41 -23.28 8.21
CA ARG A 234 -3.00 -23.09 8.60
C ARG A 234 -2.63 -24.04 9.73
N GLY A 235 -1.71 -24.97 9.49
CA GLY A 235 -1.42 -26.03 10.46
C GLY A 235 -2.70 -26.82 10.76
N GLU A 236 -3.11 -26.87 12.03
CA GLU A 236 -4.35 -27.51 12.48
C GLU A 236 -5.56 -26.56 12.41
N ASP A 237 -5.36 -25.25 12.25
CA ASP A 237 -6.44 -24.29 12.17
C ASP A 237 -7.23 -24.47 10.87
N ARG A 238 -8.55 -24.45 11.01
CA ARG A 238 -9.50 -24.42 9.90
C ARG A 238 -10.66 -23.51 10.23
N VAL A 239 -10.82 -22.43 9.47
CA VAL A 239 -11.94 -21.48 9.59
C VAL A 239 -12.69 -21.41 8.26
N SER A 240 -14.00 -21.22 8.31
CA SER A 240 -14.88 -21.27 7.15
C SER A 240 -15.93 -20.16 7.20
N SER A 241 -16.31 -19.64 6.04
CA SER A 241 -17.44 -18.72 5.92
C SER A 241 -18.82 -19.42 5.92
N LEU A 242 -18.88 -20.74 6.09
CA LEU A 242 -20.13 -21.52 6.00
C LEU A 242 -21.14 -21.12 7.08
N ASN A 243 -20.65 -20.77 8.28
CA ASN A 243 -21.47 -20.30 9.39
C ASN A 243 -21.60 -18.77 9.44
N GLY A 244 -21.02 -18.07 8.45
CA GLY A 244 -20.95 -16.62 8.41
C GLY A 244 -19.54 -16.12 8.08
N PRO A 245 -19.39 -14.98 7.39
CA PRO A 245 -18.07 -14.39 7.08
C PRO A 245 -17.34 -13.84 8.31
N ARG A 246 -18.02 -13.66 9.46
CA ARG A 246 -17.45 -13.08 10.69
C ARG A 246 -16.29 -13.89 11.25
N ASP A 247 -16.38 -15.22 11.24
CA ASP A 247 -15.33 -16.10 11.76
C ASP A 247 -13.98 -15.85 11.06
N LEU A 248 -14.01 -15.64 9.74
CA LEU A 248 -12.80 -15.34 8.96
C LEU A 248 -12.25 -13.94 9.28
N TYR A 249 -13.13 -12.95 9.43
CA TYR A 249 -12.73 -11.60 9.84
C TYR A 249 -12.06 -11.61 11.21
N GLN A 250 -12.69 -12.24 12.21
CA GLN A 250 -12.16 -12.33 13.57
C GLN A 250 -10.84 -13.11 13.64
N TYR A 251 -10.74 -14.23 12.91
CA TYR A 251 -9.50 -15.01 12.85
C TYR A 251 -8.32 -14.18 12.32
N LEU A 252 -8.55 -13.41 11.25
CA LEU A 252 -7.51 -12.55 10.67
C LEU A 252 -7.18 -11.35 11.60
N GLY A 253 -8.19 -10.72 12.21
CA GLY A 253 -8.03 -9.60 13.14
C GLY A 253 -7.31 -9.95 14.44
N ALA A 254 -7.49 -11.19 14.92
CA ALA A 254 -6.81 -11.70 16.10
C ALA A 254 -5.33 -12.05 15.86
N GLY A 255 -4.87 -12.11 14.61
CA GLY A 255 -3.49 -12.45 14.25
C GLY A 255 -2.45 -11.47 14.83
N SER A 256 -1.22 -11.92 15.03
CA SER A 256 -0.11 -11.08 15.49
C SER A 256 1.19 -11.46 14.78
N GLY A 257 2.16 -10.54 14.77
CA GLY A 257 3.44 -10.75 14.08
C GLY A 257 3.27 -10.82 12.56
N LEU A 258 4.11 -11.63 11.92
CA LEU A 258 4.11 -11.82 10.48
C LEU A 258 3.70 -13.26 10.12
N GLY A 259 2.94 -13.43 9.04
CA GLY A 259 2.59 -14.72 8.49
C GLY A 259 2.07 -14.56 7.07
N GLY A 260 1.44 -15.59 6.51
CA GLY A 260 0.80 -15.40 5.20
C GLY A 260 -0.02 -16.58 4.73
N PHE A 261 -0.75 -16.32 3.66
CA PHE A 261 -1.70 -17.24 3.04
C PHE A 261 -1.54 -17.26 1.53
N GLN A 262 -1.46 -18.47 0.98
CA GLN A 262 -1.61 -18.66 -0.46
C GLN A 262 -3.10 -18.64 -0.83
N ASP A 263 -3.49 -17.71 -1.71
CA ASP A 263 -4.82 -17.56 -2.28
C ASP A 263 -5.16 -18.61 -3.35
N ASN A 264 -6.42 -18.64 -3.78
CA ASN A 264 -6.94 -19.67 -4.67
C ASN A 264 -6.83 -19.29 -6.16
N PHE A 265 -5.65 -19.48 -6.75
CA PHE A 265 -5.41 -19.15 -8.17
C PHE A 265 -6.38 -19.88 -9.10
N ASP A 266 -6.60 -21.17 -8.88
CA ASP A 266 -7.50 -21.99 -9.72
C ASP A 266 -8.93 -21.45 -9.71
N TRP A 267 -9.38 -20.92 -8.57
CA TRP A 267 -10.69 -20.28 -8.47
C TRP A 267 -10.72 -18.96 -9.23
N TRP A 268 -9.73 -18.10 -9.03
CA TRP A 268 -9.63 -16.82 -9.72
C TRP A 268 -9.62 -16.99 -11.26
N SER A 269 -8.79 -17.92 -11.75
CA SER A 269 -8.70 -18.24 -13.18
C SER A 269 -10.03 -18.75 -13.75
N LYS A 270 -10.74 -19.62 -13.03
CA LYS A 270 -12.08 -20.14 -13.45
C LYS A 270 -13.19 -19.09 -13.44
N HIS A 271 -12.99 -17.96 -12.78
CA HIS A 271 -13.93 -16.84 -12.71
C HIS A 271 -13.48 -15.68 -13.59
N SER A 272 -12.83 -15.99 -14.72
CA SER A 272 -12.38 -15.03 -15.73
C SER A 272 -11.47 -13.94 -15.17
N CYS A 273 -10.69 -14.26 -14.12
CA CYS A 273 -9.82 -13.32 -13.42
C CYS A 273 -10.55 -12.07 -12.89
N SER A 274 -11.85 -12.19 -12.61
CA SER A 274 -12.69 -11.09 -12.13
C SER A 274 -12.56 -10.84 -10.63
N LEU A 275 -13.06 -9.69 -10.19
CA LEU A 275 -13.21 -9.32 -8.78
C LEU A 275 -13.88 -10.43 -7.96
N MET A 276 -14.92 -11.10 -8.47
CA MET A 276 -15.63 -12.19 -7.77
C MET A 276 -14.77 -13.45 -7.55
N GLY A 277 -13.73 -13.64 -8.35
CA GLY A 277 -12.74 -14.70 -8.17
C GLY A 277 -11.54 -14.27 -7.33
N GLY A 278 -11.46 -12.99 -6.98
CA GLY A 278 -10.29 -12.34 -6.41
C GLY A 278 -9.93 -12.79 -4.99
N LYS A 279 -8.90 -12.15 -4.43
CA LYS A 279 -8.47 -12.38 -3.06
C LYS A 279 -9.53 -11.84 -2.10
N PRO A 280 -10.17 -12.67 -1.27
CA PRO A 280 -11.21 -12.19 -0.38
C PRO A 280 -10.61 -11.29 0.70
N LEU A 281 -11.30 -10.19 0.98
CA LEU A 281 -11.02 -9.26 2.07
C LEU A 281 -12.33 -8.90 2.75
N TRP A 282 -12.37 -9.01 4.08
CA TRP A 282 -13.50 -8.56 4.88
C TRP A 282 -13.16 -7.26 5.59
N VAL A 283 -14.07 -6.30 5.54
CA VAL A 283 -13.95 -4.99 6.19
C VAL A 283 -15.19 -4.76 7.04
N ASP A 284 -14.96 -4.48 8.32
CA ASP A 284 -16.01 -4.10 9.25
C ASP A 284 -15.86 -2.61 9.60
N PRO A 285 -16.71 -1.72 9.07
CA PRO A 285 -16.65 -0.30 9.40
C PRO A 285 -17.15 0.00 10.83
N PHE A 286 -17.78 -0.98 11.50
CA PHE A 286 -18.31 -0.84 12.85
C PHE A 286 -17.33 -1.32 13.93
N ASP A 287 -16.22 -1.94 13.55
CA ASP A 287 -15.19 -2.38 14.50
C ASP A 287 -14.26 -1.20 14.84
N PRO A 288 -14.29 -0.69 16.09
CA PRO A 288 -13.44 0.43 16.49
C PRO A 288 -12.00 -0.01 16.81
N SER A 289 -11.70 -1.31 16.78
CA SER A 289 -10.44 -1.89 17.25
C SER A 289 -9.49 -2.32 16.14
N VAL A 290 -9.99 -2.60 14.94
CA VAL A 290 -9.18 -3.15 13.84
C VAL A 290 -9.42 -2.42 12.52
N GLN A 291 -8.34 -2.15 11.77
CA GLN A 291 -8.39 -1.70 10.38
C GLN A 291 -7.60 -2.67 9.49
N HIS A 292 -8.21 -3.15 8.41
CA HIS A 292 -7.52 -3.94 7.39
C HIS A 292 -7.07 -3.05 6.24
N ILE A 293 -5.82 -3.20 5.79
CA ILE A 293 -5.28 -2.50 4.61
C ILE A 293 -4.63 -3.53 3.68
N PHE A 294 -5.01 -3.53 2.41
CA PHE A 294 -4.52 -4.46 1.39
C PHE A 294 -3.67 -3.73 0.33
N PHE A 295 -2.43 -4.16 0.17
CA PHE A 295 -1.51 -3.70 -0.86
C PHE A 295 -1.41 -4.75 -1.97
N ASP A 296 -1.67 -4.33 -3.20
CA ASP A 296 -1.54 -5.17 -4.39
C ASP A 296 -1.35 -4.30 -5.63
N ASP A 297 -0.43 -4.68 -6.53
CA ASP A 297 -0.17 -3.93 -7.77
C ASP A 297 -1.34 -4.01 -8.76
N ASN A 298 -2.24 -4.99 -8.61
CA ASN A 298 -3.41 -5.23 -9.45
C ASN A 298 -4.73 -4.71 -8.85
N ILE A 299 -4.67 -3.90 -7.79
CA ILE A 299 -5.83 -3.08 -7.40
C ILE A 299 -6.03 -1.99 -8.47
N ARG A 300 -7.26 -1.83 -8.95
CA ARG A 300 -7.65 -0.83 -9.95
C ARG A 300 -8.86 -0.07 -9.43
N GLN A 301 -8.92 1.24 -9.68
CA GLN A 301 -10.11 2.01 -9.28
C GLN A 301 -11.38 1.57 -10.03
N ASN A 302 -11.25 0.93 -11.20
CA ASN A 302 -12.38 0.27 -11.83
C ASN A 302 -12.49 -1.20 -11.37
N ASP A 303 -13.71 -1.65 -11.10
CA ASP A 303 -13.98 -3.00 -10.57
C ASP A 303 -13.79 -4.13 -11.60
N LYS A 304 -13.52 -3.80 -12.86
CA LYS A 304 -13.45 -4.80 -13.94
C LYS A 304 -12.19 -5.65 -13.86
N GLU A 305 -11.09 -5.06 -13.40
CA GLU A 305 -9.75 -5.66 -13.46
C GLU A 305 -9.06 -5.74 -12.08
N THR A 306 -9.75 -5.34 -11.02
CA THR A 306 -9.22 -5.38 -9.65
C THR A 306 -9.16 -6.82 -9.12
N ILE A 307 -8.08 -7.15 -8.41
CA ILE A 307 -7.79 -8.52 -7.97
C ILE A 307 -8.32 -8.86 -6.58
N VAL A 308 -8.70 -7.85 -5.79
CA VAL A 308 -9.21 -8.03 -4.43
C VAL A 308 -10.74 -8.06 -4.47
N HIS A 309 -11.35 -9.00 -3.76
CA HIS A 309 -12.80 -9.07 -3.55
C HIS A 309 -13.14 -8.48 -2.18
N PRO A 310 -13.44 -7.17 -2.07
CA PRO A 310 -13.81 -6.55 -0.81
C PRO A 310 -15.26 -6.86 -0.43
N MET A 311 -15.45 -7.40 0.76
CA MET A 311 -16.73 -7.66 1.39
C MET A 311 -16.86 -6.77 2.64
N VAL A 312 -17.86 -5.90 2.66
CA VAL A 312 -18.11 -4.96 3.75
C VAL A 312 -19.32 -5.42 4.57
N PHE A 313 -19.17 -5.50 5.89
CA PHE A 313 -20.27 -5.80 6.80
C PHE A 313 -21.30 -4.66 6.81
N LEU A 314 -22.58 -5.02 6.86
CA LEU A 314 -23.69 -4.05 6.79
C LEU A 314 -24.16 -3.54 8.15
N GLU A 315 -23.86 -4.27 9.21
CA GLU A 315 -24.29 -3.94 10.58
C GLU A 315 -23.24 -4.43 11.59
N GLY A 316 -23.14 -3.72 12.72
CA GLY A 316 -22.21 -4.06 13.79
C GLY A 316 -22.55 -5.41 14.42
N GLY A 317 -21.60 -6.34 14.37
CA GLY A 317 -21.77 -7.70 14.92
C GLY A 317 -22.67 -8.63 14.09
N GLY A 318 -23.21 -8.18 12.95
CA GLY A 318 -23.99 -9.02 12.05
C GLY A 318 -23.13 -9.84 11.08
N GLU A 319 -23.80 -10.70 10.32
CA GLU A 319 -23.17 -11.60 9.33
C GLU A 319 -23.34 -11.13 7.88
N ALA A 320 -24.27 -10.19 7.65
CA ALA A 320 -24.58 -9.73 6.31
C ALA A 320 -23.44 -8.87 5.74
N VAL A 321 -22.96 -9.26 4.56
CA VAL A 321 -21.93 -8.53 3.81
C VAL A 321 -22.43 -8.15 2.43
N ARG A 322 -21.91 -7.04 1.90
CA ARG A 322 -22.04 -6.69 0.48
C ARG A 322 -20.66 -6.64 -0.16
N THR A 323 -20.59 -6.85 -1.47
CA THR A 323 -19.39 -6.49 -2.23
C THR A 323 -19.33 -4.97 -2.32
N ALA A 324 -18.20 -4.38 -1.91
CA ALA A 324 -17.94 -2.95 -2.10
C ALA A 324 -17.25 -2.68 -3.45
N SER A 325 -17.41 -1.47 -3.97
CA SER A 325 -16.60 -1.04 -5.11
C SER A 325 -15.16 -0.76 -4.64
N THR A 326 -14.19 -0.89 -5.54
CA THR A 326 -12.80 -0.58 -5.22
C THR A 326 -12.63 0.89 -4.91
N CYS A 327 -13.30 1.78 -5.64
CA CYS A 327 -13.31 3.23 -5.37
C CYS A 327 -13.73 3.57 -3.94
N GLU A 328 -14.71 2.86 -3.39
CA GLU A 328 -15.21 3.09 -2.02
C GLU A 328 -14.12 2.87 -0.96
N LEU A 329 -13.21 1.92 -1.21
CA LEU A 329 -12.18 1.51 -0.26
C LEU A 329 -10.77 1.94 -0.67
N TYR A 330 -10.63 2.62 -1.81
CA TYR A 330 -9.35 3.09 -2.32
C TYR A 330 -8.76 4.12 -1.37
N ASP A 331 -7.50 3.93 -0.97
CA ASP A 331 -6.81 4.75 0.03
C ASP A 331 -7.50 4.79 1.40
N VAL A 332 -8.32 3.77 1.69
CA VAL A 332 -8.99 3.53 2.98
C VAL A 332 -8.62 2.14 3.50
N CYS A 333 -8.92 1.11 2.71
CA CYS A 333 -8.56 -0.29 2.97
C CYS A 333 -7.83 -0.95 1.79
N LEU A 334 -7.79 -0.32 0.61
CA LEU A 334 -7.17 -0.87 -0.60
C LEU A 334 -6.15 0.12 -1.15
N VAL A 335 -4.95 -0.37 -1.46
CA VAL A 335 -3.85 0.43 -2.01
C VAL A 335 -3.31 -0.26 -3.26
N GLN A 336 -3.43 0.41 -4.41
CA GLN A 336 -2.68 0.01 -5.59
C GLN A 336 -1.19 0.29 -5.35
N ASN A 337 -0.36 -0.77 -5.39
CA ASN A 337 1.07 -0.62 -5.18
C ASN A 337 1.72 0.14 -6.35
N ASP A 338 2.51 1.16 -6.02
CA ASP A 338 3.39 1.87 -6.95
C ASP A 338 4.78 1.27 -6.84
N LEU A 339 5.10 0.32 -7.72
CA LEU A 339 6.37 -0.41 -7.65
C LEU A 339 7.58 0.54 -7.79
N LEU A 340 7.48 1.58 -8.62
CA LEU A 340 8.58 2.54 -8.80
C LEU A 340 8.84 3.31 -7.51
N LYS A 341 7.79 3.77 -6.83
CA LYS A 341 7.93 4.41 -5.51
C LYS A 341 8.34 3.44 -4.43
N ALA A 342 7.84 2.21 -4.43
CA ALA A 342 8.25 1.18 -3.47
C ALA A 342 9.75 0.86 -3.61
N ILE A 343 10.34 1.01 -4.80
CA ILE A 343 11.79 0.87 -5.01
C ILE A 343 12.56 2.12 -4.58
N SER A 344 12.08 3.31 -4.93
CA SER A 344 12.83 4.57 -4.80
C SER A 344 12.65 5.31 -3.47
N ASP A 345 11.55 5.07 -2.75
CA ASP A 345 11.24 5.70 -1.47
C ASP A 345 11.16 4.64 -0.35
N PRO A 346 12.16 4.59 0.57
CA PRO A 346 12.14 3.68 1.71
C PRO A 346 10.90 3.83 2.59
N GLY A 347 10.30 5.02 2.68
CA GLY A 347 9.13 5.31 3.50
C GLY A 347 7.79 5.08 2.81
N TYR A 348 7.78 4.59 1.55
CA TYR A 348 6.57 4.49 0.72
C TYR A 348 5.39 3.81 1.44
N PHE A 349 5.57 2.59 1.94
CA PHE A 349 4.49 1.84 2.58
C PHE A 349 3.95 2.55 3.83
N SER A 350 4.84 3.09 4.66
CA SER A 350 4.48 3.81 5.88
C SER A 350 3.64 5.06 5.59
N GLN A 351 3.97 5.78 4.51
CA GLN A 351 3.19 6.92 4.04
C GLN A 351 1.80 6.49 3.53
N ARG A 352 1.72 5.39 2.77
CA ARG A 352 0.43 4.85 2.29
C ARG A 352 -0.47 4.41 3.45
N ILE A 353 0.08 3.75 4.46
CA ILE A 353 -0.66 3.36 5.66
C ILE A 353 -1.21 4.60 6.39
N ALA A 354 -0.40 5.65 6.54
CA ALA A 354 -0.85 6.88 7.19
C ALA A 354 -2.05 7.53 6.47
N ILE A 355 -2.01 7.57 5.13
CA ILE A 355 -3.13 8.04 4.30
C ILE A 355 -4.38 7.17 4.54
N CYS A 356 -4.24 5.84 4.55
CA CYS A 356 -5.34 4.93 4.83
C CYS A 356 -5.93 5.13 6.23
N GLN A 357 -5.11 5.32 7.26
CA GLN A 357 -5.58 5.59 8.62
C GLN A 357 -6.36 6.91 8.70
N GLU A 358 -5.83 7.97 8.10
CA GLU A 358 -6.48 9.29 8.07
C GLU A 358 -7.83 9.24 7.37
N ASN A 359 -7.90 8.61 6.19
CA ASN A 359 -9.14 8.50 5.42
C ASN A 359 -10.15 7.58 6.08
N TYR A 360 -9.70 6.49 6.73
CA TYR A 360 -10.59 5.60 7.47
C TYR A 360 -11.25 6.31 8.64
N GLU A 361 -10.48 7.10 9.41
CA GLU A 361 -11.01 7.88 10.51
C GLU A 361 -12.05 8.91 10.04
N LYS A 362 -11.78 9.62 8.93
CA LYS A 362 -12.74 10.56 8.31
C LYS A 362 -14.04 9.85 7.91
N ASN A 363 -13.96 8.68 7.29
CA ASN A 363 -15.13 7.92 6.84
C ASN A 363 -15.99 7.45 8.02
N VAL A 364 -15.37 6.95 9.09
CA VAL A 364 -16.09 6.52 10.30
C VAL A 364 -16.78 7.71 10.97
N GLN A 365 -16.12 8.87 11.06
CA GLN A 365 -16.71 10.07 11.63
C GLN A 365 -17.91 10.58 10.82
N GLN A 366 -17.81 10.61 9.50
CA GLN A 366 -18.93 11.02 8.63
C GLN A 366 -20.12 10.06 8.70
N GLY A 367 -19.85 8.75 8.79
CA GLY A 367 -20.88 7.72 8.98
C GLY A 367 -21.57 7.78 10.34
N ALA A 368 -20.91 8.28 11.39
CA ALA A 368 -21.52 8.48 12.70
C ALA A 368 -22.39 9.74 12.79
N THR A 369 -22.21 10.71 11.89
CA THR A 369 -22.97 11.97 11.81
C THR A 369 -24.15 11.93 10.84
N SER A 370 -24.30 10.83 10.09
CA SER A 370 -25.37 10.61 9.10
C SER A 370 -26.43 9.67 9.66
#